data_AF-A0A6L7WTM3-F1
#
_entry.id   AF-A0A6L7WTM3-F1
#
_cell.length_a   1.000
_cell.length_b   1.000
_cell.length_c   1.000
_cell.angle_alpha   90.00
_cell.angle_beta   90.00
_cell.angle_gamma   90.00
#
_symmetry.space_group_name_H-M   'P 1'
#
loop_
_entity.id
_entity.type
_entity.pdbx_description
1 polymer ?
#
loop_
_entity_poly.entity_id
_entity_poly.type
_entity_poly.pdbx_seq_one_letter_code
_entity_poly.pdbx_strand_id
1 'polypeptide(L)'
;MQPSGLAVRDALLAAAVFLALAPLPAGAQDETPAPFVPVTDAMLEDPAPGDWLTWRRTPDGWGYSPLDQIDRENVGTLRLVWTRALGVGNQEGTPLAYGGVLYMPNPSDVIQAIDAATGDLRWEYRRDLPDDIDDYVNGSMTNRNIAIYGNRILDTSADNYLYALDAETGRLAWETQILDYFVNPARHSSGPIVAGGKAVSGRSCRPHGGPEACVITAHDAETGEEVWRRRLVPAPGEPGDETWGAVAYDERVHLGYWMAPGYDTALNMV
;
A
#
# COMPACT_ATOMS: atom_id res chain seq x y z
N MET A 1 39.04 -93.50 36.11
CA MET A 1 39.05 -92.12 36.63
C MET A 1 38.92 -91.17 35.46
N GLN A 2 37.75 -90.52 35.35
CA GLN A 2 37.52 -89.26 34.63
C GLN A 2 38.39 -88.13 35.23
N PRO A 3 38.48 -86.90 34.67
CA PRO A 3 38.12 -86.43 33.32
C PRO A 3 39.07 -85.34 32.72
N SER A 4 38.73 -84.91 31.49
CA SER A 4 38.64 -83.52 30.98
C SER A 4 39.86 -82.58 30.87
N GLY A 5 39.98 -81.98 29.68
CA GLY A 5 40.57 -80.65 29.46
C GLY A 5 40.25 -80.13 28.06
N LEU A 6 39.08 -79.49 27.89
CA LEU A 6 38.73 -78.74 26.67
C LEU A 6 39.50 -77.41 26.63
N ALA A 7 40.06 -77.08 25.47
CA ALA A 7 40.65 -75.79 25.17
C ALA A 7 39.56 -74.74 24.87
N VAL A 8 39.59 -73.62 25.60
CA VAL A 8 38.81 -72.41 25.28
C VAL A 8 39.78 -71.39 24.68
N ARG A 9 39.44 -70.89 23.50
CA ARG A 9 40.15 -69.81 22.80
C ARG A 9 39.66 -68.46 23.33
N ASP A 10 40.60 -67.59 23.67
CA ASP A 10 40.38 -66.21 24.08
C ASP A 10 39.76 -65.38 22.94
N ALA A 11 38.67 -64.68 23.24
CA ALA A 11 38.10 -63.65 22.39
C ALA A 11 38.23 -62.30 23.11
N LEU A 12 39.10 -61.43 22.58
CA LEU A 12 39.26 -60.04 23.02
C LEU A 12 38.05 -59.21 22.55
N LEU A 13 37.24 -58.73 23.49
CA LEU A 13 36.18 -57.73 23.26
C LEU A 13 36.80 -56.33 23.28
N ALA A 14 36.80 -55.65 22.13
CA ALA A 14 37.06 -54.22 22.05
C ALA A 14 35.79 -53.44 22.41
N ALA A 15 35.81 -52.71 23.52
CA ALA A 15 34.72 -51.82 23.91
C ALA A 15 34.83 -50.49 23.14
N ALA A 16 33.92 -50.25 22.19
CA ALA A 16 33.76 -48.96 21.54
C ALA A 16 32.96 -48.02 22.45
N VAL A 17 33.59 -46.94 22.91
CA VAL A 17 32.93 -45.86 23.65
C VAL A 17 32.22 -44.96 22.64
N PHE A 18 30.89 -45.07 22.56
CA PHE A 18 30.06 -44.10 21.85
C PHE A 18 29.88 -42.86 22.74
N LEU A 19 30.55 -41.76 22.41
CA LEU A 19 30.18 -40.43 22.93
C LEU A 19 28.86 -40.02 22.27
N ALA A 20 27.77 -40.05 23.03
CA ALA A 20 26.52 -39.43 22.64
C ALA A 20 26.69 -37.90 22.69
N LEU A 21 26.87 -37.25 21.53
CA LEU A 21 26.63 -35.81 21.42
C LEU A 21 25.13 -35.58 21.61
N ALA A 22 24.74 -35.06 22.76
CA ALA A 22 23.40 -34.52 22.95
C ALA A 22 23.21 -33.32 22.00
N PRO A 23 22.15 -33.28 21.18
CA PRO A 23 21.86 -32.08 20.39
C PRO A 23 21.56 -30.95 21.36
N LEU A 24 22.32 -29.86 21.26
CA LEU A 24 21.98 -28.61 21.92
C LEU A 24 20.58 -28.20 21.42
N PRO A 25 19.65 -27.83 22.32
CA PRO A 25 18.40 -27.24 21.86
C PRO A 25 18.76 -25.98 21.09
N ALA A 26 18.47 -25.98 19.78
CA ALA A 26 18.43 -24.78 19.00
C ALA A 26 17.36 -23.89 19.64
N GLY A 27 17.80 -22.92 20.45
CA GLY A 27 16.91 -21.88 20.92
C GLY A 27 16.39 -21.17 19.67
N ALA A 28 15.11 -21.35 19.38
CA ALA A 28 14.39 -20.40 18.55
C ALA A 28 14.56 -19.06 19.26
N GLN A 29 15.45 -18.21 18.74
CA GLN A 29 15.42 -16.81 19.10
C GLN A 29 14.08 -16.32 18.57
N ASP A 30 13.14 -16.05 19.47
CA ASP A 30 12.03 -15.16 19.17
C ASP A 30 12.69 -13.83 18.77
N GLU A 31 12.98 -13.67 17.47
CA GLU A 31 13.31 -12.39 16.89
C GLU A 31 12.04 -11.54 17.08
N THR A 32 12.00 -10.82 18.19
CA THR A 32 11.03 -9.76 18.37
C THR A 32 11.19 -8.85 17.16
N PRO A 33 10.16 -8.70 16.31
CA PRO A 33 10.27 -7.87 15.12
C PRO A 33 10.80 -6.50 15.53
N ALA A 34 11.76 -5.98 14.76
CA ALA A 34 12.23 -4.61 14.98
C ALA A 34 11.01 -3.66 14.99
N PRO A 35 10.96 -2.69 15.90
CA PRO A 35 9.82 -1.78 15.99
C PRO A 35 9.64 -1.04 14.67
N PHE A 36 8.39 -0.82 14.26
CA PHE A 36 8.08 -0.06 13.08
C PHE A 36 8.64 1.37 13.19
N VAL A 37 9.36 1.80 12.16
CA VAL A 37 9.91 3.15 12.08
C VAL A 37 8.90 4.04 11.35
N PRO A 38 8.36 5.10 11.96
CA PRO A 38 7.43 6.00 11.29
C PRO A 38 8.04 6.64 10.04
N VAL A 39 7.31 6.60 8.91
CA VAL A 39 7.73 7.20 7.64
C VAL A 39 7.66 8.72 7.74
N THR A 40 8.73 9.40 7.34
CA THR A 40 8.85 10.86 7.36
C THR A 40 8.90 11.44 5.94
N ASP A 41 8.72 12.75 5.79
CA ASP A 41 8.87 13.41 4.48
C ASP A 41 10.26 13.17 3.86
N ALA A 42 11.32 13.16 4.68
CA ALA A 42 12.68 12.87 4.22
C ALA A 42 12.82 11.45 3.65
N MET A 43 12.12 10.48 4.23
CA MET A 43 12.10 9.10 3.72
C MET A 43 11.29 8.98 2.43
N LEU A 44 10.22 9.76 2.28
CA LEU A 44 9.46 9.80 1.04
C LEU A 44 10.27 10.42 -0.10
N GLU A 45 11.09 11.43 0.19
CA GLU A 45 11.96 12.12 -0.76
C GLU A 45 13.17 11.26 -1.19
N ASP A 46 13.87 10.66 -0.22
CA ASP A 46 15.04 9.80 -0.45
C ASP A 46 14.87 8.46 0.29
N PRO A 47 14.04 7.53 -0.22
CA PRO A 47 13.84 6.24 0.41
C PRO A 47 15.08 5.38 0.28
N ALA A 48 15.29 4.50 1.27
CA ALA A 48 16.34 3.49 1.19
C ALA A 48 16.23 2.69 -0.13
N PRO A 49 17.34 2.16 -0.68
CA PRO A 49 17.33 1.47 -1.97
C PRO A 49 16.27 0.36 -2.10
N GLY A 50 16.00 -0.37 -1.01
CA GLY A 50 15.03 -1.46 -0.96
C GLY A 50 13.59 -1.05 -0.68
N ASP A 51 13.34 0.21 -0.32
CA ASP A 51 12.00 0.71 0.00
C ASP A 51 11.33 1.36 -1.22
N TRP A 52 10.01 1.22 -1.29
CA TRP A 52 9.14 1.81 -2.31
C TRP A 52 7.94 2.47 -1.62
N LEU A 53 8.14 3.70 -1.14
CA LEU A 53 7.22 4.38 -0.23
C LEU A 53 6.15 5.23 -0.91
N THR A 54 6.29 5.49 -2.21
CA THR A 54 5.31 6.25 -2.99
C THR A 54 4.96 5.49 -4.27
N TRP A 55 3.90 5.89 -4.97
CA TRP A 55 3.42 5.19 -6.16
C TRP A 55 4.53 4.88 -7.19
N ARG A 56 5.47 5.81 -7.40
CA ARG A 56 6.59 5.66 -8.35
C ARG A 56 7.96 5.78 -7.67
N ARG A 57 8.06 5.28 -6.44
CA ARG A 57 9.21 5.27 -5.52
C ARG A 57 9.55 6.64 -4.95
N THR A 58 9.86 7.62 -5.80
CA THR A 58 10.27 8.99 -5.41
C THR A 58 9.28 10.04 -5.92
N PRO A 59 9.24 11.24 -5.29
CA PRO A 59 8.24 12.28 -5.61
C PRO A 59 8.30 12.81 -7.05
N ASP A 60 9.46 12.70 -7.70
CA ASP A 60 9.69 13.05 -9.10
C ASP A 60 8.97 12.12 -10.11
N GLY A 61 8.46 10.98 -9.64
CA GLY A 61 7.58 10.12 -10.42
C GLY A 61 8.26 9.22 -11.45
N TRP A 62 9.59 9.00 -11.37
CA TRP A 62 10.31 8.27 -12.42
C TRP A 62 10.06 6.76 -12.42
N GLY A 63 9.73 6.16 -11.28
CA GLY A 63 9.60 4.71 -11.15
C GLY A 63 10.92 3.96 -11.34
N TYR A 64 12.04 4.58 -10.94
CA TYR A 64 13.39 4.03 -11.03
C TYR A 64 13.80 3.36 -9.72
N SER A 65 14.40 2.17 -9.78
CA SER A 65 15.04 1.51 -8.63
C SER A 65 16.56 1.57 -8.74
N PRO A 66 17.29 1.92 -7.65
CA PRO A 66 18.75 1.89 -7.64
C PRO A 66 19.35 0.50 -7.42
N LEU A 67 18.52 -0.54 -7.16
CA LEU A 67 19.01 -1.90 -6.97
C LEU A 67 19.55 -2.48 -8.28
N ASP A 68 20.71 -3.12 -8.21
CA ASP A 68 21.43 -3.69 -9.35
C ASP A 68 21.69 -5.19 -9.23
N GLN A 69 21.18 -5.85 -8.18
CA GLN A 69 21.33 -7.30 -8.00
C GLN A 69 20.77 -8.10 -9.19
N ILE A 70 19.69 -7.64 -9.80
CA ILE A 70 19.13 -8.21 -11.03
C ILE A 70 19.51 -7.31 -12.19
N ASP A 71 20.23 -7.86 -13.16
CA ASP A 71 20.79 -7.12 -14.28
C ASP A 71 20.64 -7.88 -15.62
N ARG A 72 21.24 -7.34 -16.68
CA ARG A 72 21.17 -7.93 -18.03
C ARG A 72 21.88 -9.28 -18.13
N GLU A 73 22.82 -9.57 -17.25
CA GLU A 73 23.63 -10.79 -17.26
C GLU A 73 22.89 -11.94 -16.56
N ASN A 74 22.08 -11.62 -15.53
CA ASN A 74 21.45 -12.63 -14.69
C ASN A 74 19.91 -12.71 -14.79
N VAL A 75 19.21 -11.76 -15.44
CA VAL A 75 17.73 -11.75 -15.52
C VAL A 75 17.12 -13.04 -16.07
N GLY A 76 17.83 -13.77 -16.96
CA GLY A 76 17.39 -15.06 -17.48
C GLY A 76 17.31 -16.19 -16.44
N THR A 77 17.88 -15.97 -15.25
CA THR A 77 17.87 -16.93 -14.14
C THR A 77 16.71 -16.72 -13.17
N LEU A 78 15.89 -15.67 -13.34
CA LEU A 78 14.75 -15.40 -12.47
C LEU A 78 13.81 -16.60 -12.36
N ARG A 79 13.35 -16.84 -11.14
CA ARG A 79 12.37 -17.87 -10.81
C ARG A 79 11.28 -17.25 -9.97
N LEU A 80 10.07 -17.81 -10.10
CA LEU A 80 8.96 -17.47 -9.22
C LEU A 80 9.30 -17.88 -7.78
N VAL A 81 9.23 -16.93 -6.84
CA VAL A 81 9.46 -17.20 -5.41
C VAL A 81 8.14 -17.59 -4.73
N TRP A 82 7.08 -16.79 -4.92
CA TRP A 82 5.74 -17.06 -4.42
C TRP A 82 4.69 -16.38 -5.30
N THR A 83 3.43 -16.83 -5.21
CA THR A 83 2.27 -16.15 -5.80
C THR A 83 1.16 -16.03 -4.78
N ARG A 84 0.30 -15.02 -4.96
CA ARG A 84 -0.89 -14.81 -4.15
C ARG A 84 -2.04 -14.38 -5.03
N ALA A 85 -3.23 -14.91 -4.75
CA ALA A 85 -4.45 -14.43 -5.38
C ALA A 85 -4.82 -13.05 -4.81
N LEU A 86 -5.06 -12.09 -5.71
CA LEU A 86 -5.57 -10.77 -5.36
C LEU A 86 -7.10 -10.76 -5.31
N GLY A 87 -7.67 -9.67 -4.81
CA GLY A 87 -9.12 -9.44 -4.79
C GLY A 87 -9.75 -9.54 -6.19
N VAL A 88 -11.04 -9.86 -6.24
CA VAL A 88 -11.80 -9.89 -7.49
C VAL A 88 -11.91 -8.47 -8.05
N GLY A 89 -11.64 -8.30 -9.35
CA GLY A 89 -11.80 -7.03 -10.05
C GLY A 89 -10.62 -6.70 -10.95
N ASN A 90 -10.67 -5.52 -11.55
CA ASN A 90 -9.58 -5.02 -12.40
C ASN A 90 -8.41 -4.57 -11.55
N GLN A 91 -7.25 -5.20 -11.74
CA GLN A 91 -6.05 -4.94 -10.97
C GLN A 91 -5.18 -3.87 -11.65
N GLU A 92 -5.05 -2.71 -11.02
CA GLU A 92 -4.14 -1.63 -11.42
C GLU A 92 -3.19 -1.21 -10.28
N GLY A 93 -3.33 -1.83 -9.11
CA GLY A 93 -2.63 -1.46 -7.88
C GLY A 93 -1.12 -1.65 -7.99
N THR A 94 -0.38 -0.65 -7.51
CA THR A 94 1.06 -0.74 -7.26
C THR A 94 1.28 -0.86 -5.76
N PRO A 95 1.95 -1.92 -5.27
CA PRO A 95 2.19 -2.06 -3.85
C PRO A 95 3.23 -1.03 -3.35
N LEU A 96 3.10 -0.64 -2.08
CA LEU A 96 4.22 -0.04 -1.35
C LEU A 96 5.07 -1.15 -0.74
N ALA A 97 6.38 -0.94 -0.66
CA ALA A 97 7.31 -1.85 0.00
C ALA A 97 8.04 -1.10 1.12
N TYR A 98 7.87 -1.54 2.37
CA TYR A 98 8.53 -0.93 3.51
C TYR A 98 8.77 -1.94 4.64
N GLY A 99 9.98 -1.99 5.17
CA GLY A 99 10.30 -2.85 6.33
C GLY A 99 10.02 -4.34 6.09
N GLY A 100 10.18 -4.81 4.85
CA GLY A 100 9.89 -6.20 4.46
C GLY A 100 8.40 -6.52 4.29
N VAL A 101 7.52 -5.52 4.30
CA VAL A 101 6.08 -5.66 4.06
C VAL A 101 5.71 -5.06 2.71
N LEU A 102 4.90 -5.79 1.94
CA LEU A 102 4.19 -5.26 0.79
C LEU A 102 2.78 -4.84 1.22
N TYR A 103 2.44 -3.57 1.01
CA TYR A 103 1.09 -3.05 1.18
C TYR A 103 0.42 -2.96 -0.18
N MET A 104 -0.55 -3.84 -0.45
CA MET A 104 -1.17 -3.99 -1.75
C MET A 104 -2.61 -3.45 -1.75
N PRO A 105 -2.90 -2.39 -2.51
CA PRO A 105 -4.28 -1.99 -2.78
C PRO A 105 -4.92 -2.95 -3.78
N ASN A 106 -6.12 -3.38 -3.44
CA ASN A 106 -6.96 -4.23 -4.27
C ASN A 106 -8.25 -3.47 -4.64
N PRO A 107 -9.00 -3.96 -5.65
CA PRO A 107 -10.30 -3.41 -5.97
C PRO A 107 -11.28 -3.48 -4.79
N SER A 108 -12.28 -2.60 -4.81
CA SER A 108 -13.37 -2.54 -3.82
C SER A 108 -12.87 -2.32 -2.39
N ASP A 109 -11.96 -1.34 -2.22
CA ASP A 109 -11.47 -0.83 -0.94
C ASP A 109 -10.93 -1.93 -0.01
N VAL A 110 -10.16 -2.84 -0.61
CA VAL A 110 -9.41 -3.89 0.09
C VAL A 110 -7.94 -3.53 0.09
N ILE A 111 -7.32 -3.58 1.27
CA ILE A 111 -5.87 -3.39 1.42
C ILE A 111 -5.30 -4.60 2.15
N GLN A 112 -4.21 -5.16 1.63
CA GLN A 112 -3.51 -6.28 2.25
C GLN A 112 -2.09 -5.87 2.62
N ALA A 113 -1.64 -6.23 3.82
CA ALA A 113 -0.23 -6.28 4.16
C ALA A 113 0.27 -7.71 4.04
N ILE A 114 1.35 -7.89 3.29
CA ILE A 114 1.89 -9.18 2.89
C ILE A 114 3.38 -9.20 3.27
N ASP A 115 3.85 -10.31 3.83
CA ASP A 115 5.29 -10.52 3.99
C ASP A 115 5.96 -10.60 2.61
N ALA A 116 6.89 -9.69 2.33
CA ALA A 116 7.49 -9.58 1.00
C ALA A 116 8.33 -10.82 0.60
N ALA A 117 8.90 -11.51 1.60
CA ALA A 117 9.77 -12.65 1.36
C ALA A 117 8.98 -13.95 1.18
N THR A 118 7.93 -14.16 1.97
CA THR A 118 7.17 -15.42 1.97
C THR A 118 5.86 -15.37 1.18
N GLY A 119 5.27 -14.18 1.02
CA GLY A 119 3.94 -13.99 0.45
C GLY A 119 2.79 -14.21 1.46
N ASP A 120 3.12 -14.44 2.74
CA ASP A 120 2.14 -14.68 3.80
C ASP A 120 1.31 -13.43 4.10
N LEU A 121 0.02 -13.61 4.42
CA LEU A 121 -0.83 -12.49 4.82
C LEU A 121 -0.47 -12.07 6.23
N ARG A 122 -0.21 -10.79 6.44
CA ARG A 122 -0.10 -10.22 7.78
C ARG A 122 -1.46 -9.73 8.27
N TRP A 123 -2.12 -8.90 7.45
CA TRP A 123 -3.48 -8.44 7.71
C TRP A 123 -4.19 -8.08 6.40
N GLU A 124 -5.52 -8.09 6.44
CA GLU A 124 -6.38 -7.57 5.38
C GLU A 124 -7.40 -6.62 6.02
N TYR A 125 -7.56 -5.45 5.41
CA TYR A 125 -8.66 -4.54 5.66
C TYR A 125 -9.61 -4.58 4.48
N ARG A 126 -10.91 -4.64 4.78
CA ARG A 126 -12.00 -4.52 3.82
C ARG A 126 -12.95 -3.48 4.35
N ARG A 127 -13.11 -2.40 3.59
CA ARG A 127 -14.12 -1.39 3.93
C ARG A 127 -15.51 -1.99 3.78
N ASP A 128 -16.37 -1.71 4.76
CA ASP A 128 -17.80 -2.01 4.68
C ASP A 128 -18.46 -0.92 3.83
N LEU A 129 -18.74 -1.24 2.57
CA LEU A 129 -19.31 -0.30 1.62
C LEU A 129 -20.84 -0.41 1.60
N PRO A 130 -21.57 0.71 1.46
CA PRO A 130 -23.01 0.67 1.30
C PRO A 130 -23.46 -0.19 0.11
N ASP A 131 -24.52 -0.97 0.29
CA ASP A 131 -25.07 -1.85 -0.75
C ASP A 131 -25.54 -1.09 -2.00
N ASP A 132 -25.87 0.20 -1.85
CA ASP A 132 -26.36 1.08 -2.92
C ASP A 132 -25.27 1.91 -3.60
N ILE A 133 -24.00 1.71 -3.24
CA ILE A 133 -22.91 2.56 -3.74
C ILE A 133 -22.82 2.58 -5.26
N ASP A 134 -23.08 1.44 -5.92
CA ASP A 134 -23.03 1.28 -7.38
C ASP A 134 -24.13 2.08 -8.11
N ASP A 135 -25.24 2.42 -7.42
CA ASP A 135 -26.32 3.24 -7.98
C ASP A 135 -25.88 4.70 -8.17
N TYR A 136 -24.90 5.17 -7.39
CA TYR A 136 -24.41 6.55 -7.38
C TYR A 136 -22.99 6.67 -7.97
N VAL A 137 -22.06 5.88 -7.46
CA VAL A 137 -20.64 5.89 -7.80
C VAL A 137 -20.35 4.74 -8.77
N ASN A 138 -20.96 4.80 -9.95
CA ASN A 138 -20.85 3.77 -10.98
C ASN A 138 -19.39 3.59 -11.47
N GLY A 139 -18.96 2.34 -11.69
CA GLY A 139 -17.78 2.00 -12.47
C GLY A 139 -16.88 0.95 -11.82
N SER A 140 -15.72 0.69 -12.43
CA SER A 140 -14.74 -0.25 -11.87
C SER A 140 -14.14 0.29 -10.57
N MET A 141 -14.26 -0.48 -9.49
CA MET A 141 -13.71 -0.17 -8.16
C MET A 141 -12.19 -0.39 -8.09
N THR A 142 -11.45 -0.03 -9.14
CA THR A 142 -10.00 -0.22 -9.19
C THR A 142 -9.30 0.81 -8.30
N ASN A 143 -8.13 0.46 -7.77
CA ASN A 143 -7.27 1.38 -7.04
C ASN A 143 -5.82 1.22 -7.53
N ARG A 144 -5.20 2.34 -7.94
CA ARG A 144 -3.83 2.36 -8.50
C ARG A 144 -2.74 2.45 -7.45
N ASN A 145 -3.00 3.07 -6.31
CA ASN A 145 -1.99 3.36 -5.30
C ASN A 145 -2.61 3.66 -3.95
N ILE A 146 -1.81 3.46 -2.92
CA ILE A 146 -2.02 3.94 -1.54
C ILE A 146 -0.82 4.79 -1.15
N ALA A 147 -0.91 5.51 -0.04
CA ALA A 147 0.22 6.23 0.53
C ALA A 147 0.60 5.68 1.91
N ILE A 148 1.81 6.00 2.36
CA ILE A 148 2.29 5.72 3.71
C ILE A 148 2.90 6.99 4.31
N TYR A 149 2.54 7.30 5.56
CA TYR A 149 3.14 8.38 6.34
C TYR A 149 3.01 8.08 7.82
N GLY A 150 4.02 8.42 8.61
CA GLY A 150 4.09 8.00 10.00
C GLY A 150 3.94 6.49 10.11
N ASN A 151 2.98 6.03 10.93
CA ASN A 151 2.57 4.62 11.01
C ASN A 151 1.19 4.37 10.37
N ARG A 152 0.92 5.03 9.24
CA ARG A 152 -0.39 5.01 8.57
C ARG A 152 -0.26 4.60 7.11
N ILE A 153 -1.12 3.68 6.70
CA ILE A 153 -1.46 3.45 5.28
C ILE A 153 -2.70 4.28 4.97
N LEU A 154 -2.61 5.15 3.97
CA LEU A 154 -3.67 6.07 3.60
C LEU A 154 -4.27 5.73 2.25
N ASP A 155 -5.59 5.84 2.14
CA ASP A 155 -6.31 5.59 0.91
C ASP A 155 -7.62 6.38 0.85
N THR A 156 -8.18 6.47 -0.35
CA THR A 156 -9.53 7.00 -0.58
C THR A 156 -10.50 5.88 -0.89
N SER A 157 -11.73 6.00 -0.39
CA SER A 157 -12.76 4.99 -0.57
C SER A 157 -13.79 5.36 -1.63
N ALA A 158 -14.53 4.36 -2.09
CA ALA A 158 -15.60 4.54 -3.06
C ALA A 158 -16.80 5.35 -2.52
N ASP A 159 -17.10 5.23 -1.23
CA ASP A 159 -18.10 6.05 -0.53
C ASP A 159 -17.59 7.47 -0.16
N ASN A 160 -16.49 7.91 -0.79
CA ASN A 160 -15.96 9.28 -0.74
C ASN A 160 -15.37 9.70 0.62
N TYR A 161 -14.67 8.79 1.28
CA TYR A 161 -13.82 9.10 2.45
C TYR A 161 -12.34 9.10 2.07
N LEU A 162 -11.55 9.88 2.81
CA LEU A 162 -10.14 9.59 3.01
C LEU A 162 -10.03 8.84 4.33
N TYR A 163 -9.25 7.77 4.37
CA TYR A 163 -9.05 6.99 5.58
C TYR A 163 -7.60 6.56 5.76
N ALA A 164 -7.25 6.26 7.02
CA ALA A 164 -5.97 5.71 7.37
C ALA A 164 -6.09 4.44 8.21
N LEU A 165 -5.25 3.48 7.89
CA LEU A 165 -5.07 2.24 8.64
C LEU A 165 -3.73 2.29 9.38
N ASP A 166 -3.68 1.73 10.58
CA ASP A 166 -2.42 1.43 11.25
C ASP A 166 -1.59 0.43 10.40
N ALA A 167 -0.36 0.77 10.05
CA ALA A 167 0.41 -0.01 9.07
C ALA A 167 0.82 -1.40 9.58
N GLU A 168 0.87 -1.61 10.89
CA GLU A 168 1.22 -2.90 11.50
C GLU A 168 0.00 -3.81 11.67
N THR A 169 -1.17 -3.23 11.99
CA THR A 169 -2.36 -4.00 12.37
C THR A 169 -3.51 -3.97 11.36
N GLY A 170 -3.49 -3.05 10.39
CA GLY A 170 -4.57 -2.85 9.41
C GLY A 170 -5.85 -2.27 10.01
N ARG A 171 -5.84 -1.86 11.28
CA ARG A 171 -7.02 -1.29 11.94
C ARG A 171 -7.22 0.15 11.51
N LEU A 172 -8.48 0.53 11.29
CA LEU A 172 -8.86 1.91 11.01
C LEU A 172 -8.40 2.83 12.14
N ALA A 173 -7.53 3.79 11.81
CA ALA A 173 -7.02 4.79 12.73
C ALA A 173 -7.91 6.04 12.72
N TRP A 174 -8.29 6.49 11.53
CA TRP A 174 -9.23 7.59 11.30
C TRP A 174 -9.84 7.50 9.91
N GLU A 175 -10.96 8.19 9.72
CA GLU A 175 -11.55 8.46 8.41
C GLU A 175 -12.18 9.85 8.41
N THR A 176 -12.26 10.47 7.24
CA THR A 176 -12.87 11.78 7.03
C THR A 176 -13.68 11.76 5.75
N GLN A 177 -14.97 12.07 5.87
CA GLN A 177 -15.85 12.17 4.73
C GLN A 177 -15.44 13.38 3.89
N ILE A 178 -15.13 13.15 2.61
CA ILE A 178 -14.75 14.23 1.69
C ILE A 178 -15.99 14.78 0.98
N LEU A 179 -16.87 13.87 0.55
CA LEU A 179 -18.13 14.19 -0.12
C LEU A 179 -19.22 13.22 0.35
N ASP A 180 -20.45 13.70 0.35
CA ASP A 180 -21.63 12.84 0.40
C ASP A 180 -21.84 12.24 -1.00
N TYR A 181 -21.69 10.91 -1.14
CA TYR A 181 -21.78 10.23 -2.43
C TYR A 181 -23.20 10.27 -3.03
N PHE A 182 -24.24 10.53 -2.23
CA PHE A 182 -25.61 10.74 -2.71
C PHE A 182 -25.78 12.10 -3.37
N VAL A 183 -25.11 13.12 -2.82
CA VAL A 183 -25.26 14.52 -3.26
C VAL A 183 -24.27 14.85 -4.37
N ASN A 184 -23.01 14.47 -4.17
CA ASN A 184 -21.88 14.80 -5.03
C ASN A 184 -21.10 13.50 -5.34
N PRO A 185 -21.67 12.58 -6.14
CA PRO A 185 -21.02 11.32 -6.45
C PRO A 185 -19.68 11.56 -7.14
N ALA A 186 -18.61 11.09 -6.52
CA ALA A 186 -17.28 11.10 -7.11
C ALA A 186 -16.64 9.72 -6.99
N ARG A 187 -15.88 9.36 -8.02
CA ARG A 187 -15.21 8.06 -8.10
C ARG A 187 -13.72 8.24 -7.83
N HIS A 188 -13.21 7.45 -6.88
CA HIS A 188 -11.79 7.29 -6.66
C HIS A 188 -11.29 6.10 -7.48
N SER A 189 -10.22 6.31 -8.25
CA SER A 189 -9.54 5.24 -9.00
C SER A 189 -8.04 5.18 -8.72
N SER A 190 -7.54 6.13 -7.95
CA SER A 190 -6.17 6.27 -7.47
C SER A 190 -6.27 6.83 -6.06
N GLY A 191 -5.48 6.31 -5.12
CA GLY A 191 -5.40 6.85 -3.78
C GLY A 191 -4.56 8.15 -3.70
N PRO A 192 -4.34 8.67 -2.49
CA PRO A 192 -3.61 9.91 -2.26
C PRO A 192 -2.10 9.76 -2.56
N ILE A 193 -1.41 10.89 -2.68
CA ILE A 193 0.02 10.98 -2.37
C ILE A 193 0.21 11.73 -1.06
N VAL A 194 1.39 11.64 -0.46
CA VAL A 194 1.77 12.48 0.68
C VAL A 194 2.77 13.55 0.23
N ALA A 195 2.46 14.81 0.50
CA ALA A 195 3.26 15.97 0.17
C ALA A 195 3.35 16.93 1.37
N GLY A 196 4.52 17.01 2.01
CA GLY A 196 4.75 17.87 3.17
C GLY A 196 3.78 17.56 4.32
N GLY A 197 3.69 16.28 4.69
CA GLY A 197 2.78 15.76 5.72
C GLY A 197 1.28 15.81 5.38
N LYS A 198 0.90 16.08 4.12
CA LYS A 198 -0.51 16.14 3.70
C LYS A 198 -0.84 15.05 2.70
N ALA A 199 -1.94 14.34 2.95
CA ALA A 199 -2.55 13.42 2.00
C ALA A 199 -3.33 14.21 0.95
N VAL A 200 -2.80 14.30 -0.27
CA VAL A 200 -3.41 15.02 -1.40
C VAL A 200 -4.11 14.02 -2.30
N SER A 201 -5.42 14.18 -2.50
CA SER A 201 -6.23 13.27 -3.29
C SER A 201 -7.12 13.95 -4.32
N GLY A 202 -7.20 13.29 -5.47
CA GLY A 202 -8.10 13.59 -6.56
C GLY A 202 -9.30 12.66 -6.62
N ARG A 203 -10.20 12.92 -7.57
CA ARG A 203 -11.33 12.08 -7.95
C ARG A 203 -11.79 12.31 -9.38
N SER A 204 -12.46 11.31 -9.94
CA SER A 204 -13.31 11.48 -11.12
C SER A 204 -14.68 12.01 -10.68
N CYS A 205 -15.08 13.17 -11.19
CA CYS A 205 -16.41 13.74 -11.01
C CYS A 205 -17.39 13.41 -12.15
N ARG A 206 -17.05 12.44 -13.03
CA ARG A 206 -17.95 11.96 -14.09
C ARG A 206 -18.92 10.90 -13.58
N PRO A 207 -20.14 10.78 -14.16
CA PRO A 207 -20.79 11.75 -15.04
C PRO A 207 -21.61 12.82 -14.29
N HIS A 208 -21.92 12.60 -13.01
CA HIS A 208 -22.97 13.34 -12.30
C HIS A 208 -22.50 14.16 -11.09
N GLY A 209 -21.21 14.14 -10.75
CA GLY A 209 -20.71 14.82 -9.54
C GLY A 209 -20.70 16.35 -9.62
N GLY A 210 -20.73 16.91 -10.83
CA GLY A 210 -20.76 18.35 -11.05
C GLY A 210 -19.53 19.11 -10.52
N PRO A 211 -19.62 20.45 -10.44
CA PRO A 211 -18.51 21.31 -9.99
C PRO A 211 -18.02 21.02 -8.57
N GLU A 212 -18.92 20.66 -7.66
CA GLU A 212 -18.61 20.45 -6.25
C GLU A 212 -17.84 19.13 -6.01
N ALA A 213 -18.06 18.11 -6.84
CA ALA A 213 -17.28 16.87 -6.80
C ALA A 213 -15.93 16.99 -7.53
N CYS A 214 -15.78 17.91 -8.50
CA CYS A 214 -14.52 18.10 -9.23
C CYS A 214 -13.51 18.90 -8.38
N VAL A 215 -13.02 18.29 -7.30
CA VAL A 215 -12.09 18.91 -6.35
C VAL A 215 -10.82 18.09 -6.13
N ILE A 216 -9.73 18.79 -5.86
CA ILE A 216 -8.54 18.24 -5.21
C ILE A 216 -8.63 18.65 -3.74
N THR A 217 -8.38 17.72 -2.82
CA THR A 217 -8.33 18.00 -1.39
C THR A 217 -6.98 17.62 -0.82
N ALA A 218 -6.56 18.32 0.23
CA ALA A 218 -5.46 17.92 1.06
C ALA A 218 -5.92 17.81 2.50
N HIS A 219 -5.57 16.71 3.13
CA HIS A 219 -5.81 16.48 4.54
C HIS A 219 -4.47 16.30 5.25
N ASP A 220 -4.41 16.64 6.53
CA ASP A 220 -3.29 16.27 7.38
C ASP A 220 -3.18 14.73 7.43
N ALA A 221 -2.00 14.18 7.12
CA ALA A 221 -1.83 12.74 6.94
C ALA A 221 -1.90 11.94 8.27
N GLU A 222 -1.75 12.59 9.43
CA GLU A 222 -1.81 11.92 10.73
C GLU A 222 -3.20 11.96 11.34
N THR A 223 -3.96 13.03 11.09
CA THR A 223 -5.25 13.30 11.74
C THR A 223 -6.46 13.17 10.82
N GLY A 224 -6.27 13.30 9.50
CA GLY A 224 -7.35 13.33 8.52
C GLY A 224 -8.06 14.68 8.38
N GLU A 225 -7.67 15.72 9.11
CA GLU A 225 -8.31 17.04 9.01
C GLU A 225 -8.10 17.67 7.62
N GLU A 226 -9.17 18.15 6.96
CA GLU A 226 -9.06 18.85 5.67
C GLU A 226 -8.33 20.19 5.86
N VAL A 227 -7.16 20.33 5.22
CA VAL A 227 -6.33 21.54 5.28
C VAL A 227 -6.75 22.51 4.19
N TRP A 228 -7.01 22.01 2.99
CA TRP A 228 -7.49 22.82 1.88
C TRP A 228 -8.24 21.98 0.84
N ARG A 229 -9.06 22.69 0.05
CA ARG A 229 -9.79 22.17 -1.10
C ARG A 229 -9.69 23.12 -2.27
N ARG A 230 -9.48 22.57 -3.47
CA ARG A 230 -9.43 23.32 -4.72
C ARG A 230 -10.44 22.78 -5.72
N ARG A 231 -11.40 23.61 -6.12
CA ARG A 231 -12.29 23.31 -7.25
C ARG A 231 -11.54 23.39 -8.57
N LEU A 232 -11.84 22.45 -9.46
CA LEU A 232 -11.29 22.39 -10.81
C LEU A 232 -12.22 23.05 -11.83
N VAL A 233 -13.50 23.22 -11.49
CA VAL A 233 -14.44 24.02 -12.26
C VAL A 233 -14.48 25.45 -11.68
N PRO A 234 -14.21 26.49 -12.48
CA PRO A 234 -14.33 27.87 -12.02
C PRO A 234 -15.79 28.21 -11.70
N ALA A 235 -16.01 28.85 -10.55
CA ALA A 235 -17.32 29.34 -10.14
C ALA A 235 -17.70 30.62 -10.91
N PRO A 236 -18.98 31.01 -10.93
CA PRO A 236 -19.41 32.26 -11.55
C PRO A 236 -18.59 33.47 -11.09
N GLY A 237 -17.97 34.19 -12.04
CA GLY A 237 -17.10 35.33 -11.77
C GLY A 237 -15.64 35.02 -11.41
N GLU A 238 -15.25 33.75 -11.28
CA GLU A 238 -13.83 33.37 -11.15
C GLU A 238 -13.13 33.37 -12.53
N PRO A 239 -11.79 33.58 -12.58
CA PRO A 239 -11.05 33.46 -13.85
C PRO A 239 -11.28 32.12 -14.54
N GLY A 240 -11.70 32.17 -15.81
CA GLY A 240 -12.02 30.98 -16.61
C GLY A 240 -13.51 30.66 -16.69
N ASP A 241 -14.36 31.28 -15.86
CA ASP A 241 -15.82 31.15 -15.93
C ASP A 241 -16.37 31.52 -17.32
N GLU A 242 -15.81 32.58 -17.91
CA GLU A 242 -16.17 33.11 -19.23
C GLU A 242 -15.91 32.13 -20.39
N THR A 243 -15.15 31.05 -20.14
CA THR A 243 -14.75 30.09 -21.18
C THR A 243 -15.75 28.94 -21.36
N TRP A 244 -16.79 28.84 -20.53
CA TRP A 244 -17.79 27.76 -20.55
C TRP A 244 -18.99 28.02 -21.47
N GLY A 245 -19.01 29.15 -22.17
CA GLY A 245 -20.10 29.51 -23.07
C GLY A 245 -21.44 29.62 -22.32
N ALA A 246 -22.47 28.93 -22.81
CA ALA A 246 -23.81 28.94 -22.23
C ALA A 246 -24.09 27.77 -21.26
N VAL A 247 -23.08 26.97 -20.90
CA VAL A 247 -23.25 25.83 -19.98
C VAL A 247 -23.48 26.36 -18.57
N ALA A 248 -24.62 25.99 -17.97
CA ALA A 248 -24.95 26.38 -16.60
C ALA A 248 -23.91 25.81 -15.62
N TYR A 249 -23.67 26.50 -14.50
CA TYR A 249 -22.60 26.13 -13.58
C TYR A 249 -22.73 24.68 -13.09
N ASP A 250 -23.93 24.29 -12.69
CA ASP A 250 -24.29 22.95 -12.20
C ASP A 250 -24.15 21.84 -13.27
N GLU A 251 -24.15 22.19 -14.55
CA GLU A 251 -23.96 21.25 -15.66
C GLU A 251 -22.47 21.09 -16.06
N ARG A 252 -21.56 21.84 -15.44
CA ARG A 252 -20.12 21.76 -15.75
C ARG A 252 -19.50 20.52 -15.12
N VAL A 253 -19.05 19.61 -15.96
CA VAL A 253 -18.53 18.28 -15.57
C VAL A 253 -17.22 17.96 -16.28
N HIS A 254 -16.68 16.75 -16.06
CA HIS A 254 -15.56 16.16 -16.80
C HIS A 254 -14.15 16.68 -16.49
N LEU A 255 -13.97 17.52 -15.46
CA LEU A 255 -12.66 18.01 -15.00
C LEU A 255 -12.09 17.22 -13.81
N GLY A 256 -12.42 15.93 -13.71
CA GLY A 256 -11.94 15.08 -12.63
C GLY A 256 -10.43 14.85 -12.70
N TYR A 257 -9.77 14.98 -11.56
CA TYR A 257 -8.36 14.67 -11.37
C TYR A 257 -8.24 13.25 -10.78
N TRP A 258 -8.05 12.23 -11.60
CA TRP A 258 -8.23 10.81 -11.17
C TRP A 258 -6.92 10.00 -11.11
N MET A 259 -5.77 10.65 -11.32
CA MET A 259 -4.43 10.07 -11.25
C MET A 259 -3.67 10.60 -10.03
N ALA A 260 -2.62 9.91 -9.60
CA ALA A 260 -1.73 10.40 -8.55
C ALA A 260 -0.70 11.41 -9.13
N PRO A 261 -0.43 12.55 -8.45
CA PRO A 261 0.47 13.58 -8.97
C PRO A 261 1.94 13.27 -8.66
N GLY A 262 2.83 14.06 -9.24
CA GLY A 262 4.19 14.21 -8.71
C GLY A 262 4.21 15.23 -7.56
N TYR A 263 5.35 15.36 -6.89
CA TYR A 263 5.55 16.41 -5.90
C TYR A 263 6.99 16.92 -5.99
N ASP A 264 7.15 18.22 -6.19
CA ASP A 264 8.45 18.89 -6.14
C ASP A 264 8.65 19.44 -4.72
N THR A 265 9.53 18.78 -3.96
CA THR A 265 9.84 19.12 -2.56
C THR A 265 10.54 20.48 -2.44
N ALA A 266 11.34 20.87 -3.42
CA ALA A 266 12.08 22.13 -3.42
C ALA A 266 11.16 23.33 -3.69
N LEU A 267 10.17 23.15 -4.55
CA LEU A 267 9.15 24.17 -4.85
C LEU A 267 7.94 24.10 -3.92
N ASN A 268 7.80 23.03 -3.14
CA ASN A 268 6.61 22.71 -2.35
C ASN A 268 5.34 22.76 -3.22
N MET A 269 5.39 22.05 -4.35
CA MET A 269 4.36 22.08 -5.39
C MET A 269 3.95 20.67 -5.80
N VAL A 270 2.64 20.41 -5.75
CA VAL A 270 1.97 19.21 -6.27
C VAL A 270 1.43 19.49 -7.66
#